data_AF-A0AAI9RNE1-F1
#
_entry.id   AF-A0AAI9RNE1-F1
#
_cell.length_a   1.000
_cell.length_b   1.000
_cell.length_c   1.000
_cell.angle_alpha   90.00
_cell.angle_beta   90.00
_cell.angle_gamma   90.00
#
_symmetry.space_group_name_H-M   'P 1'
#
loop_
_entity.id
_entity.type
_entity.pdbx_description
1 polymer ?
#
loop_
_entity_poly.entity_id
_entity_poly.type
_entity_poly.pdbx_seq_one_letter_code
_entity_poly.pdbx_strand_id
1 'polypeptide(L)'
;MDFLYFPEDKSEYIPGIISVVIIFILSVLIVRLLVKASRKQVKQLEEQGYPAVYKDGFDAGKSDQDVVDPQEAVRIANEKKAAHKKTKS
;
A
#
# COMPACT_ATOMS: atom_id res chain seq x y z
N MET A 1 -24.32 12.04 -37.16
CA MET A 1 -24.00 10.86 -36.33
C MET A 1 -22.55 10.57 -36.58
N ASP A 2 -21.68 10.83 -35.60
CA ASP A 2 -20.25 10.49 -35.72
C ASP A 2 -20.13 8.98 -35.64
N PHE A 3 -19.97 8.35 -36.80
CA PHE A 3 -19.62 6.94 -36.90
C PHE A 3 -18.27 6.76 -36.21
N LEU A 4 -18.21 5.88 -35.21
CA LEU A 4 -16.93 5.37 -34.72
C LEU A 4 -16.16 4.84 -35.93
N TYR A 5 -15.06 5.50 -36.29
CA TYR A 5 -14.19 5.05 -37.36
C TYR A 5 -13.44 3.83 -36.84
N PHE A 6 -13.92 2.66 -37.23
CA PHE A 6 -13.21 1.42 -37.00
C PHE A 6 -12.38 1.14 -38.25
N PRO A 7 -11.04 1.12 -38.16
CA PRO A 7 -10.21 0.73 -39.29
C PRO A 7 -10.62 -0.64 -39.82
N GLU A 8 -10.69 -0.72 -41.14
CA GLU A 8 -11.00 -1.96 -41.86
C GLU A 8 -9.92 -3.03 -41.61
N ASP A 9 -8.65 -2.59 -41.48
CA ASP A 9 -7.53 -3.44 -41.11
C ASP A 9 -7.30 -3.41 -39.59
N LYS A 10 -7.37 -4.59 -38.97
CA LYS A 10 -7.15 -4.77 -37.53
C LYS A 10 -5.71 -4.48 -37.09
N SER A 11 -4.76 -4.46 -38.03
CA SER A 11 -3.36 -4.14 -37.77
C SER A 11 -3.19 -2.73 -37.15
N GLU A 12 -4.07 -1.80 -37.47
CA GLU A 12 -4.02 -0.42 -36.97
C GLU A 12 -4.32 -0.31 -35.46
N TYR A 13 -4.94 -1.32 -34.84
CA TYR A 13 -5.12 -1.38 -33.38
C TYR A 13 -3.91 -1.89 -32.61
N ILE A 14 -2.96 -2.55 -33.28
CA ILE A 14 -1.78 -3.17 -32.66
C ILE A 14 -0.98 -2.15 -31.82
N PRO A 15 -0.68 -0.93 -32.31
CA PRO A 15 0.02 0.09 -31.52
C PRO A 15 -0.73 0.47 -30.22
N GLY A 16 -2.06 0.51 -30.27
CA GLY A 16 -2.90 0.81 -29.10
C GLY A 16 -2.83 -0.31 -28.05
N ILE A 17 -2.96 -1.56 -28.48
CA ILE A 17 -2.87 -2.72 -27.58
C ILE A 17 -1.50 -2.80 -26.92
N ILE A 18 -0.42 -2.59 -27.70
CA ILE A 18 0.95 -2.56 -27.16
C ILE A 18 1.09 -1.48 -26.07
N SER A 19 0.55 -0.29 -26.33
CA SER A 19 0.59 0.83 -25.37
C SER A 19 -0.12 0.49 -24.06
N VAL A 20 -1.32 -0.13 -24.15
CA VAL A 20 -2.08 -0.58 -22.97
C VAL A 20 -1.31 -1.65 -22.20
N VAL A 21 -0.72 -2.62 -22.88
CA VAL A 21 0.06 -3.70 -22.25
C VAL A 21 1.29 -3.13 -21.53
N ILE A 22 2.02 -2.21 -22.16
CA ILE A 22 3.18 -1.56 -21.55
C ILE A 22 2.77 -0.81 -20.27
N ILE A 23 1.76 0.06 -20.36
CA ILE A 23 1.30 0.85 -19.19
C ILE A 23 0.81 -0.08 -18.08
N PHE A 24 0.11 -1.15 -18.42
CA PHE A 24 -0.38 -2.14 -17.46
C PHE A 24 0.79 -2.82 -16.72
N ILE A 25 1.79 -3.29 -17.46
CA ILE A 25 3.00 -3.90 -16.87
C ILE A 25 3.70 -2.89 -15.95
N LEU A 26 3.91 -1.66 -16.41
CA LEU A 26 4.53 -0.61 -15.59
C LEU A 26 3.72 -0.34 -14.32
N SER A 27 2.39 -0.25 -14.42
CA SER A 27 1.51 -0.04 -13.27
C SER A 27 1.68 -1.13 -12.22
N VAL A 28 1.65 -2.41 -12.64
CA VAL A 28 1.86 -3.55 -11.74
C VAL A 28 3.24 -3.50 -11.09
N LEU A 29 4.29 -3.16 -11.84
CA LEU A 29 5.65 -3.02 -11.30
C LEU A 29 5.75 -1.89 -10.27
N ILE A 30 5.18 -0.73 -10.57
CA ILE A 30 5.18 0.44 -9.67
C ILE A 30 4.47 0.09 -8.36
N VAL A 31 3.28 -0.51 -8.44
CA VAL A 31 2.52 -0.91 -7.24
C VAL A 31 3.32 -1.92 -6.43
N ARG A 32 3.95 -2.92 -7.07
CA ARG A 32 4.81 -3.88 -6.36
C ARG A 32 6.00 -3.22 -5.66
N LEU A 33 6.68 -2.29 -6.32
CA LEU A 33 7.80 -1.56 -5.74
C LEU A 33 7.35 -0.68 -4.56
N LEU A 34 6.23 0.02 -4.71
CA LEU A 34 5.67 0.89 -3.68
C LEU A 34 5.29 0.09 -2.43
N VAL A 35 4.59 -1.05 -2.60
CA VAL A 35 4.21 -1.93 -1.48
C VAL A 35 5.46 -2.45 -0.77
N LYS A 36 6.47 -2.91 -1.51
CA LYS A 36 7.73 -3.41 -0.92
C LYS A 36 8.46 -2.31 -0.13
N ALA A 37 8.52 -1.09 -0.67
CA ALA A 37 9.13 0.04 0.01
C ALA A 37 8.34 0.47 1.25
N SER A 38 7.01 0.45 1.17
CA SER A 38 6.12 0.77 2.29
C SER A 38 6.32 -0.20 3.46
N ARG A 39 6.36 -1.52 3.20
CA ARG A 39 6.61 -2.54 4.23
C ARG A 39 7.90 -2.31 5.02
N LYS A 40 8.97 -1.85 4.34
CA LYS A 40 10.24 -1.52 5.01
C LYS A 40 10.11 -0.31 5.93
N GLN A 41 9.29 0.67 5.57
CA GLN A 41 9.03 1.86 6.41
C GLN A 41 8.16 1.51 7.61
N VAL A 42 7.11 0.73 7.40
CA VAL A 42 6.22 0.25 8.47
C VAL A 42 7.00 -0.52 9.53
N LYS A 43 7.90 -1.43 9.13
CA LYS A 43 8.73 -2.18 10.07
C LYS A 43 9.64 -1.27 10.91
N GLN A 44 10.24 -0.25 10.30
CA GLN A 44 11.07 0.71 11.04
C GLN A 44 10.26 1.56 12.03
N LEU A 45 9.02 1.90 11.69
CA LEU A 45 8.11 2.63 12.59
C LEU A 45 7.68 1.77 13.78
N GLU A 46 7.44 0.49 13.55
CA GLU A 46 7.12 -0.48 14.60
C GLU A 46 8.26 -0.63 15.60
N GLU A 47 9.51 -0.73 15.10
CA GLU A 47 10.72 -0.72 15.94
C GLU A 47 10.85 0.57 16.78
N GLN A 48 10.36 1.70 16.27
CA GLN A 48 10.32 2.98 17.00
C GLN A 48 9.13 3.08 17.98
N GLY A 49 8.32 2.04 18.10
CA GLY A 49 7.19 1.97 19.02
C GLY A 49 5.89 2.58 18.51
N TYR A 50 5.79 2.86 17.21
CA TYR A 50 4.53 3.25 16.56
C TYR A 50 3.82 1.97 16.07
N PRO A 51 2.63 1.63 16.61
CA PRO A 51 1.91 0.44 16.18
C PRO A 51 1.47 0.59 14.72
N ALA A 52 1.85 -0.38 13.88
CA ALA A 52 1.48 -0.42 12.48
C ALA A 52 0.02 -0.91 12.32
N VAL A 53 -0.91 0.02 12.11
CA VAL A 53 -2.32 -0.29 11.84
C VAL A 53 -2.53 -0.50 10.33
N TYR A 54 -1.96 -1.55 9.76
CA TYR A 54 -2.18 -1.89 8.35
C TYR A 54 -2.82 -3.27 8.21
N LYS A 55 -4.05 -3.29 7.70
CA LYS A 55 -4.79 -4.51 7.38
C LYS A 55 -4.43 -4.92 5.94
N ASP A 56 -3.43 -5.78 5.78
CA ASP A 56 -3.16 -6.40 4.48
C ASP A 56 -4.25 -7.44 4.19
N GLY A 57 -5.18 -7.12 3.29
CA GLY A 57 -6.25 -8.03 2.87
C GLY A 57 -5.78 -9.27 2.08
N PHE A 58 -4.48 -9.54 2.04
CA PHE A 58 -3.87 -10.64 1.29
C PHE A 58 -3.11 -11.65 2.17
N ASP A 59 -2.97 -11.38 3.48
CA ASP A 59 -2.37 -12.31 4.44
C ASP A 59 -3.45 -13.22 5.02
N ALA A 60 -3.69 -14.36 4.37
CA ALA A 60 -4.65 -15.39 4.78
C ALA A 60 -4.26 -16.16 6.08
N GLY A 61 -3.46 -15.56 6.97
CA GLY A 61 -2.84 -16.25 8.10
C GLY A 61 -2.73 -15.50 9.43
N LYS A 62 -3.24 -14.25 9.54
CA LYS A 62 -3.31 -13.55 10.83
C LYS A 62 -4.76 -13.35 11.25
N SER A 63 -5.14 -14.06 12.31
CA SER A 63 -6.45 -14.00 12.97
C SER A 63 -6.73 -12.59 13.51
N ASP A 64 -8.01 -12.21 13.56
CA ASP A 64 -8.54 -10.92 14.06
C ASP A 64 -8.07 -10.50 15.48
N GLN A 65 -7.30 -11.33 16.19
CA GLN A 65 -6.73 -11.03 17.52
C GLN A 65 -5.57 -10.02 17.52
N ASP A 66 -4.89 -9.78 16.39
CA ASP A 66 -3.79 -8.79 16.31
C ASP A 66 -4.29 -7.36 15.98
N VAL A 67 -5.61 -7.16 15.89
CA VAL A 67 -6.22 -5.88 15.58
C VAL A 67 -6.25 -5.01 16.85
N VAL A 68 -5.17 -4.27 17.09
CA VAL A 68 -5.18 -3.21 18.10
C VAL A 68 -6.12 -2.10 17.61
N ASP A 69 -7.17 -1.81 18.39
CA ASP A 69 -8.12 -0.74 18.09
C ASP A 69 -7.35 0.57 17.86
N PRO A 70 -7.67 1.37 16.83
CA PRO A 70 -7.02 2.65 16.56
C PRO A 70 -6.91 3.56 17.79
N GLN A 71 -7.88 3.51 18.70
CA GLN A 71 -7.86 4.27 19.94
C GLN A 71 -6.86 3.71 20.96
N GLU A 72 -6.71 2.39 21.02
CA GLU A 72 -5.79 1.70 21.92
C GLU A 72 -4.33 1.90 21.49
N ALA A 73 -4.08 1.82 20.19
CA ALA A 73 -2.78 2.13 19.58
C ALA A 73 -2.29 3.55 19.91
N VAL A 74 -3.18 4.54 19.80
CA VAL A 74 -2.88 5.94 20.15
C VAL A 74 -2.63 6.11 21.65
N ARG A 75 -3.39 5.42 22.49
CA ARG A 75 -3.20 5.42 23.95
C ARG A 75 -1.84 4.87 24.35
N ILE A 76 -1.44 3.71 23.83
CA ILE A 76 -0.13 3.09 24.11
C ILE A 76 1.02 4.00 23.66
N ALA A 77 0.89 4.63 22.49
CA ALA A 77 1.90 5.58 21.99
C ALA A 77 2.03 6.81 22.91
N ASN A 78 0.91 7.35 23.39
CA ASN A 78 0.91 8.49 24.31
C ASN A 78 1.49 8.14 25.69
N GLU A 79 1.18 6.95 26.23
CA GLU A 79 1.77 6.47 27.49
C GLU A 79 3.28 6.27 27.39
N LYS A 80 3.77 5.66 26.31
CA LYS A 80 5.22 5.51 26.08
C LYS A 80 5.93 6.86 25.97
N LYS A 81 5.34 7.84 25.27
CA LYS A 81 5.89 9.20 25.20
C LYS A 81 5.92 9.88 26.58
N ALA A 82 4.90 9.69 27.40
CA ALA A 82 4.85 10.22 28.76
C ALA A 82 5.91 9.58 29.67
N ALA A 83 6.10 8.26 29.58
CA ALA A 83 7.13 7.54 30.31
C ALA A 83 8.54 8.02 29.92
N HIS A 84 8.83 8.14 28.62
CA HIS A 84 10.13 8.59 28.14
C HIS A 84 10.44 10.04 28.52
N LYS A 85 9.43 10.91 28.62
CA LYS A 85 9.57 12.29 29.10
C LYS A 85 9.87 12.35 30.62
N LYS A 86 9.33 11.43 31.42
CA LYS A 86 9.59 11.35 32.87
C LYS A 86 10.98 10.81 33.20
N THR A 87 11.54 9.94 32.37
CA THR A 87 12.91 9.40 32.57
C THR A 87 14.00 10.40 32.18
N LYS A 88 13.64 11.48 31.47
CA LYS A 88 14.57 12.51 30.97
C LYS A 88 14.49 13.85 31.74
N SER A 89 13.66 13.91 32.77
CA SER A 89 13.52 15.03 33.72
C SER A 89 14.02 14.59 35.08
#